data_AF-A0AA88M1M9-F1
#
_entry.id   AF-A0AA88M1M9-F1
#
_cell.length_a   1.000
_cell.length_b   1.000
_cell.length_c   1.000
_cell.angle_alpha   90.00
_cell.angle_beta   90.00
_cell.angle_gamma   90.00
#
_symmetry.space_group_name_H-M   'P 1'
#
loop_
_entity.id
_entity.type
_entity.pdbx_description
1 polymer ?
#
loop_
_entity_poly.entity_id
_entity_poly.type
_entity_poly.pdbx_seq_one_letter_code
_entity_poly.pdbx_strand_id
1 'polypeptide(L)'
;MCTGKCAYCIAGTLYPLVLLCIVCNTMLFFPDWNVKYVKEGHITEEVKYLGGIIGGGFLVLFAALYIQITGEQGCCGNRMGMFLSIVFAAVGAAGAVYSLIVALLGLHSGPYCYNGREWIKPFNESKFLYLTEYKSWEKCNEPKNVVQFNVALFSTLLAASSLQVLLCAAQVINGLVGCLFGTCNKKEIA
;
A
#
# COMPACT_ATOMS: atom_id res chain seq x y z
N MET A 1 -10.84 14.48 23.44
CA MET A 1 -10.88 14.68 21.97
C MET A 1 -11.72 13.57 21.38
N CYS A 2 -12.73 13.88 20.57
CA CYS A 2 -13.61 12.85 20.00
C CYS A 2 -12.87 12.03 18.94
N THR A 3 -12.55 10.78 19.27
CA THR A 3 -11.89 9.79 18.40
C THR A 3 -12.61 9.58 17.06
N GLY A 4 -13.94 9.71 17.02
CA GLY A 4 -14.75 9.49 15.81
C GLY A 4 -14.45 10.44 14.64
N LYS A 5 -14.27 11.76 14.89
CA LYS A 5 -13.96 12.72 13.82
C LYS A 5 -12.57 12.48 13.21
N CYS A 6 -11.60 12.11 14.04
CA CYS A 6 -10.25 11.78 13.58
C CYS A 6 -10.25 10.47 12.76
N ALA A 7 -11.00 9.45 13.21
CA ALA A 7 -11.18 8.20 12.49
C ALA A 7 -11.80 8.41 11.10
N TYR A 8 -12.77 9.32 10.98
CA TYR A 8 -13.39 9.66 9.70
C TYR A 8 -12.39 10.31 8.72
N CYS A 9 -11.57 11.26 9.18
CA CYS A 9 -10.51 11.86 8.35
C CYS A 9 -9.45 10.85 7.92
N ILE A 10 -9.06 9.94 8.83
CA ILE A 10 -8.11 8.86 8.54
C ILE A 10 -8.69 7.94 7.47
N ALA A 11 -9.92 7.43 7.66
CA ALA A 11 -10.58 6.57 6.68
C ALA A 11 -10.75 7.28 5.32
N GLY A 12 -11.16 8.55 5.33
CA GLY A 12 -11.27 9.38 4.13
C GLY A 12 -9.97 9.48 3.34
N THR A 13 -8.83 9.58 4.03
CA THR A 13 -7.49 9.65 3.41
C THR A 13 -7.01 8.28 2.92
N LEU A 14 -7.45 7.18 3.53
CA LEU A 14 -7.06 5.83 3.11
C LEU A 14 -7.69 5.42 1.76
N TYR A 15 -8.92 5.85 1.44
CA TYR A 15 -9.58 5.51 0.17
C TYR A 15 -8.79 5.90 -1.10
N PRO A 16 -8.31 7.15 -1.28
CA PRO A 16 -7.52 7.49 -2.45
C PRO A 16 -6.19 6.73 -2.50
N LEU A 17 -5.56 6.45 -1.35
CA LEU A 17 -4.34 5.66 -1.28
C LEU A 17 -4.57 4.21 -1.71
N VAL A 18 -5.68 3.60 -1.28
CA VAL A 18 -6.11 2.26 -1.72
C VAL A 18 -6.27 2.21 -3.24
N LEU A 19 -6.99 3.19 -3.81
CA LEU A 19 -7.19 3.26 -5.26
C LEU A 19 -5.86 3.38 -5.99
N LEU A 20 -4.97 4.25 -5.50
CA LEU A 20 -3.63 4.43 -6.06
C LEU A 20 -2.84 3.12 -6.02
N CYS A 21 -2.86 2.39 -4.90
CA CYS A 21 -2.16 1.10 -4.76
C CYS A 21 -2.66 0.04 -5.76
N ILE A 22 -3.98 -0.07 -5.92
CA ILE A 22 -4.60 -1.01 -6.87
C ILE A 22 -4.22 -0.64 -8.30
N VAL A 23 -4.33 0.64 -8.66
CA VAL A 23 -4.02 1.13 -10.01
C VAL A 23 -2.54 0.94 -10.34
N CYS A 24 -1.63 1.34 -9.46
CA CYS A 24 -0.19 1.19 -9.69
C CYS A 24 0.21 -0.28 -9.84
N ASN A 25 -0.30 -1.18 -9.00
CA ASN A 25 0.01 -2.61 -9.13
C ASN A 25 -0.62 -3.22 -10.38
N THR A 26 -1.79 -2.74 -10.83
CA THR A 26 -2.39 -3.19 -12.10
C THR A 26 -1.55 -2.72 -13.29
N MET A 27 -1.09 -1.48 -13.28
CA MET A 27 -0.21 -0.96 -14.33
C MET A 27 1.13 -1.72 -14.41
N LEU A 28 1.68 -2.17 -13.28
CA LEU A 28 2.90 -2.98 -13.24
C LEU A 28 2.80 -4.29 -14.04
N PHE A 29 1.61 -4.84 -14.25
CA PHE A 29 1.43 -6.04 -15.11
C PHE A 29 1.63 -5.76 -16.59
N PHE A 30 1.48 -4.51 -17.04
CA PHE A 30 1.49 -4.16 -18.46
C PHE A 30 2.63 -3.17 -18.76
N PRO A 31 3.91 -3.63 -18.70
CA PRO A 31 5.02 -2.78 -19.07
C PRO A 31 4.88 -2.34 -20.53
N ASP A 32 5.12 -1.05 -20.79
CA ASP A 32 4.93 -0.40 -22.10
C ASP A 32 3.49 -0.53 -22.65
N TRP A 33 2.50 -0.68 -21.74
CA TRP A 33 1.08 -0.86 -22.07
C TRP A 33 0.78 -2.07 -22.96
N ASN A 34 1.69 -3.04 -23.01
CA ASN A 34 1.61 -4.17 -23.91
C ASN A 34 1.35 -5.49 -23.16
N VAL A 35 0.33 -6.22 -23.62
CA VAL A 35 -0.07 -7.52 -23.07
C VAL A 35 0.85 -8.67 -23.49
N LYS A 36 1.72 -8.45 -24.49
CA LYS A 36 2.66 -9.45 -25.02
C LYS A 36 3.54 -10.04 -23.91
N TYR A 37 4.13 -9.19 -23.08
CA TYR A 37 5.05 -9.61 -22.01
C TYR A 37 4.36 -10.48 -20.95
N VAL A 38 3.07 -10.26 -20.72
CA VAL A 38 2.25 -11.11 -19.83
C VAL A 38 2.02 -12.47 -20.44
N LYS A 39 1.66 -12.53 -21.73
CA LYS A 39 1.38 -13.78 -22.44
C LYS A 39 2.63 -14.65 -22.60
N GLU A 40 3.79 -14.03 -22.80
CA GLU A 40 5.07 -14.71 -22.98
C GLU A 40 5.77 -15.04 -21.66
N GLY A 41 5.20 -14.61 -20.52
CA GLY A 41 5.73 -14.90 -19.18
C GLY A 41 6.92 -14.02 -18.75
N HIS A 42 7.26 -13.00 -19.55
CA HIS A 42 8.35 -12.07 -19.31
C HIS A 42 7.93 -10.93 -18.35
N ILE A 43 7.54 -11.27 -17.13
CA ILE A 43 7.17 -10.29 -16.08
C ILE A 43 8.01 -10.48 -14.83
N THR A 44 8.41 -9.36 -14.23
CA THR A 44 8.97 -9.23 -12.87
C THR A 44 8.12 -10.02 -11.85
N GLU A 45 8.71 -10.99 -11.16
CA GLU A 45 7.99 -11.90 -10.26
C GLU A 45 7.36 -11.19 -9.07
N GLU A 46 7.98 -10.11 -8.62
CA GLU A 46 7.58 -9.29 -7.48
C GLU A 46 6.20 -8.64 -7.72
N VAL A 47 5.83 -8.40 -8.99
CA VAL A 47 4.50 -7.90 -9.38
C VAL A 47 3.41 -8.95 -9.12
N LYS A 48 3.75 -10.24 -9.27
CA LYS A 48 2.83 -11.37 -9.08
C LYS A 48 2.47 -11.62 -7.61
N TYR A 49 3.23 -11.04 -6.67
CA TYR A 49 2.88 -11.06 -5.24
C TYR A 49 1.69 -10.15 -4.93
N LEU A 50 1.22 -9.33 -5.89
CA LEU A 50 0.00 -8.53 -5.77
C LEU A 50 0.02 -7.63 -4.52
N GLY A 51 1.19 -7.14 -4.10
CA GLY A 51 1.36 -6.38 -2.87
C GLY A 51 0.44 -5.16 -2.78
N GLY A 52 0.30 -4.41 -3.87
CA GLY A 52 -0.57 -3.24 -3.93
C GLY A 52 -2.06 -3.57 -4.06
N ILE A 53 -2.44 -4.71 -4.66
CA ILE A 53 -3.85 -5.12 -4.79
C ILE A 53 -4.35 -5.77 -3.51
N ILE A 54 -3.63 -6.78 -3.00
CA ILE A 54 -4.03 -7.54 -1.81
C ILE A 54 -3.71 -6.73 -0.55
N GLY A 55 -2.46 -6.29 -0.41
CA GLY A 55 -1.97 -5.57 0.77
C GLY A 55 -2.50 -4.15 0.86
N GLY A 56 -1.94 -3.25 0.04
CA GLY A 56 -2.27 -1.82 0.07
C GLY A 56 -3.68 -1.51 -0.48
N GLY A 57 -4.33 -2.48 -1.12
CA GLY A 57 -5.65 -2.35 -1.72
C GLY A 57 -6.72 -2.96 -0.82
N PHE A 58 -6.98 -4.25 -0.96
CA PHE A 58 -8.10 -4.94 -0.34
C PHE A 58 -8.05 -4.93 1.20
N LEU A 59 -6.91 -5.28 1.81
CA LEU A 59 -6.80 -5.32 3.27
C LEU A 59 -6.94 -3.93 3.90
N VAL A 60 -6.33 -2.90 3.29
CA VAL A 60 -6.45 -1.52 3.77
C VAL A 60 -7.85 -0.94 3.50
N LEU A 61 -8.49 -1.28 2.38
CA LEU A 61 -9.88 -0.89 2.09
C LEU A 61 -10.84 -1.44 3.14
N PHE A 62 -10.69 -2.73 3.45
CA PHE A 62 -11.50 -3.38 4.47
C PHE A 62 -11.29 -2.70 5.83
N ALA A 63 -10.04 -2.42 6.21
CA ALA A 63 -9.74 -1.66 7.42
C ALA A 63 -10.41 -0.27 7.42
N ALA A 64 -10.29 0.49 6.34
CA ALA A 64 -10.85 1.84 6.21
C ALA A 64 -12.38 1.86 6.38
N LEU A 65 -13.08 0.92 5.77
CA LEU A 65 -14.55 0.77 5.89
C LEU A 65 -14.97 0.55 7.36
N TYR A 66 -14.32 -0.39 8.05
CA TYR A 66 -14.65 -0.68 9.46
C TYR A 66 -14.26 0.47 10.41
N ILE A 67 -13.15 1.16 10.14
CA ILE A 67 -12.76 2.37 10.88
C ILE A 67 -13.82 3.46 10.73
N GLN A 68 -14.33 3.67 9.52
CA GLN A 68 -15.37 4.67 9.25
C GLN A 68 -16.68 4.35 9.97
N ILE A 69 -17.18 3.11 9.84
CA ILE A 69 -18.42 2.65 10.51
C ILE A 69 -18.30 2.80 12.04
N THR A 70 -17.15 2.44 12.61
CA THR A 70 -16.94 2.59 14.06
C THR A 70 -16.83 4.07 14.47
N GLY A 71 -16.29 4.92 13.59
CA GLY A 71 -16.20 6.37 13.82
C GLY A 71 -17.55 7.07 13.90
N GLU A 72 -18.56 6.59 13.16
CA GLU A 72 -19.93 7.12 13.19
C GLU A 72 -20.67 6.81 14.49
N GLN A 73 -20.31 5.72 15.19
CA GLN A 73 -20.93 5.34 16.46
C GLN A 73 -20.58 6.29 17.64
N GLY A 74 -19.78 7.33 17.40
CA GLY A 74 -19.55 8.43 18.32
C GLY A 74 -18.56 8.14 19.45
N CYS A 75 -18.31 9.15 20.30
CA CYS A 75 -17.31 9.10 21.37
C CYS A 75 -17.67 8.16 22.55
N CYS A 76 -18.88 7.59 22.53
CA CYS A 76 -19.40 6.60 23.46
C CYS A 76 -19.96 5.37 22.73
N GLY A 77 -19.31 4.97 21.63
CA GLY A 77 -19.56 3.67 21.02
C GLY A 77 -19.29 2.54 22.01
N ASN A 78 -20.06 1.45 21.91
CA ASN A 78 -19.91 0.25 22.74
C ASN A 78 -18.42 -0.19 22.77
N ARG A 79 -17.91 -0.62 23.93
CA ARG A 79 -16.48 -1.03 24.13
C ARG A 79 -15.99 -2.02 23.07
N MET A 80 -16.90 -2.83 22.56
CA MET A 80 -16.67 -3.78 21.48
C MET A 80 -16.38 -3.12 20.13
N GLY A 81 -17.05 -2.01 19.78
CA GLY A 81 -16.82 -1.28 18.53
C GLY A 81 -15.40 -0.68 18.49
N MET A 82 -14.97 -0.04 19.57
CA MET A 82 -13.61 0.51 19.64
C MET A 82 -12.52 -0.56 19.56
N PHE A 83 -12.71 -1.72 20.21
CA PHE A 83 -11.78 -2.84 20.09
C PHE A 83 -11.69 -3.35 18.65
N LEU A 84 -12.83 -3.50 17.98
CA LEU A 84 -12.87 -3.91 16.58
C LEU A 84 -12.13 -2.92 15.67
N SER A 85 -12.27 -1.61 15.89
CA SER A 85 -11.52 -0.62 15.12
C SER A 85 -10.00 -0.77 15.26
N ILE A 86 -9.50 -1.08 16.47
CA ILE A 86 -8.07 -1.35 16.70
C ILE A 86 -7.63 -2.60 15.93
N VAL A 87 -8.41 -3.69 16.01
CA VAL A 87 -8.11 -4.94 15.32
C VAL A 87 -8.06 -4.73 13.80
N PHE A 88 -9.08 -4.09 13.22
CA PHE A 88 -9.11 -3.83 11.78
C PHE A 88 -8.04 -2.83 11.34
N ALA A 89 -7.71 -1.83 12.14
CA ALA A 89 -6.58 -0.94 11.87
C ALA A 89 -5.24 -1.68 11.88
N ALA A 90 -5.05 -2.65 12.78
CA ALA A 90 -3.87 -3.51 12.80
C ALA A 90 -3.79 -4.43 11.57
N VAL A 91 -4.93 -4.99 11.12
CA VAL A 91 -5.00 -5.75 9.85
C VAL A 91 -4.65 -4.87 8.65
N GLY A 92 -5.18 -3.64 8.61
CA GLY A 92 -4.83 -2.66 7.59
C GLY A 92 -3.34 -2.31 7.60
N ALA A 93 -2.76 -2.09 8.78
CA ALA A 93 -1.33 -1.85 8.93
C ALA A 93 -0.49 -3.03 8.43
N ALA A 94 -0.87 -4.27 8.75
CA ALA A 94 -0.19 -5.47 8.28
C ALA A 94 -0.26 -5.60 6.74
N GLY A 95 -1.42 -5.31 6.14
CA GLY A 95 -1.59 -5.26 4.68
C GLY A 95 -0.73 -4.18 4.02
N ALA A 96 -0.66 -3.00 4.62
CA ALA A 96 0.19 -1.91 4.13
C ALA A 96 1.68 -2.24 4.25
N VAL A 97 2.12 -2.85 5.36
CA VAL A 97 3.50 -3.34 5.54
C VAL A 97 3.84 -4.40 4.50
N TYR A 98 2.93 -5.33 4.21
CA TYR A 98 3.12 -6.31 3.15
C TYR A 98 3.33 -5.64 1.78
N SER A 99 2.48 -4.67 1.42
CA SER A 99 2.64 -3.90 0.19
C SER A 99 3.97 -3.14 0.14
N LEU A 100 4.41 -2.58 1.27
CA LEU A 100 5.66 -1.86 1.40
C LEU A 100 6.87 -2.78 1.14
N ILE A 101 6.88 -3.97 1.76
CA ILE A 101 7.95 -4.96 1.58
C ILE A 101 8.01 -5.42 0.11
N VAL A 102 6.87 -5.74 -0.50
CA VAL A 102 6.81 -6.13 -1.91
C VAL A 102 7.31 -5.00 -2.83
N ALA A 103 6.94 -3.75 -2.54
CA ALA A 103 7.42 -2.61 -3.31
C ALA A 103 8.94 -2.39 -3.16
N LEU A 104 9.50 -2.56 -1.95
CA LEU A 104 10.94 -2.52 -1.72
C LEU A 104 11.67 -3.63 -2.48
N LEU A 105 11.15 -4.85 -2.45
CA LEU A 105 11.73 -5.99 -3.18
C LEU A 105 11.69 -5.76 -4.69
N GLY A 106 10.56 -5.28 -5.22
CA GLY A 106 10.44 -4.93 -6.64
C GLY A 106 11.42 -3.85 -7.08
N LEU A 107 11.62 -2.83 -6.23
CA LEU A 107 12.59 -1.78 -6.49
C LEU A 107 14.04 -2.27 -6.33
N HIS A 108 14.29 -3.22 -5.41
CA HIS A 108 15.62 -3.80 -5.19
C HIS A 108 16.05 -4.69 -6.36
N SER A 109 15.19 -5.61 -6.78
CA SER A 109 15.49 -6.57 -7.83
C SER A 109 15.46 -5.94 -9.23
N GLY A 110 14.69 -4.86 -9.39
CA GLY A 110 14.51 -4.17 -10.67
C GLY A 110 13.68 -4.96 -11.68
N PRO A 111 13.40 -4.39 -12.86
CA PRO A 111 12.58 -5.04 -13.87
C PRO A 111 13.27 -6.25 -14.51
N TYR A 112 12.45 -7.22 -14.92
CA TYR A 112 12.86 -8.22 -15.89
C TYR A 112 12.81 -7.62 -17.31
N CYS A 113 13.92 -7.70 -18.05
CA CYS A 113 14.04 -7.07 -19.37
C CYS A 113 14.99 -7.83 -20.30
N TYR A 114 14.86 -7.58 -21.60
CA TYR A 114 15.74 -8.12 -22.63
C TYR A 114 16.94 -7.21 -22.85
N ASN A 115 18.16 -7.75 -22.73
CA ASN A 115 19.41 -6.98 -22.87
C ASN A 115 19.97 -6.94 -24.31
N GLY A 116 19.22 -7.47 -25.29
CA GLY A 116 19.70 -7.65 -26.67
C GLY A 116 20.13 -9.09 -26.99
N ARG A 117 20.34 -9.95 -25.99
CA ARG A 117 20.70 -11.37 -26.15
C ARG A 117 19.75 -12.31 -25.42
N GLU A 118 19.37 -11.96 -24.20
CA GLU A 118 18.56 -12.80 -23.32
C GLU A 118 17.73 -11.96 -22.35
N TRP A 119 16.73 -12.60 -21.74
CA TRP A 119 15.87 -12.00 -20.73
C TRP A 119 16.45 -12.18 -19.33
N ILE A 120 16.80 -11.08 -18.67
CA ILE A 120 17.51 -11.08 -17.38
C ILE A 120 16.96 -10.02 -16.43
N LYS A 121 17.32 -10.10 -15.13
CA LYS A 121 17.17 -9.01 -14.15
C LYS A 121 18.55 -8.36 -13.92
N PRO A 122 18.98 -7.38 -14.74
CA PRO A 122 20.35 -6.86 -14.69
C PRO A 122 20.68 -6.08 -13.40
N PHE A 123 19.68 -5.78 -12.57
CA PHE A 123 19.80 -4.95 -11.38
C PHE A 123 19.67 -5.74 -10.06
N ASN A 124 19.49 -7.06 -10.11
CA ASN A 124 19.23 -7.85 -8.91
C ASN A 124 20.37 -7.78 -7.86
N GLU A 125 21.61 -7.58 -8.31
CA GLU A 125 22.80 -7.45 -7.45
C GLU A 125 23.20 -6.00 -7.15
N SER A 126 22.59 -5.02 -7.83
CA SER A 126 23.05 -3.63 -7.75
C SER A 126 22.58 -2.89 -6.49
N LYS A 127 21.80 -3.52 -5.60
CA LYS A 127 21.39 -2.97 -4.29
C LYS A 127 20.90 -1.52 -4.37
N PHE A 128 19.98 -1.24 -5.30
CA PHE A 128 19.43 0.10 -5.62
C PHE A 128 20.36 1.11 -6.32
N LEU A 129 21.62 0.78 -6.62
CA LEU A 129 22.55 1.71 -7.27
C LEU A 129 22.05 2.21 -8.64
N TYR A 130 21.26 1.38 -9.33
CA TYR A 130 20.66 1.75 -10.62
C TYR A 130 19.62 2.87 -10.52
N LEU A 131 19.11 3.18 -9.33
CA LEU A 131 18.16 4.30 -9.13
C LEU A 131 18.82 5.66 -9.30
N THR A 132 20.12 5.77 -9.01
CA THR A 132 20.90 7.01 -9.16
C THR A 132 21.73 7.01 -10.43
N GLU A 133 22.14 5.83 -10.90
CA GLU A 133 22.89 5.68 -12.15
C GLU A 133 21.97 5.42 -13.35
N TYR A 134 21.32 6.48 -13.84
CA TYR A 134 20.40 6.40 -14.98
C TYR A 134 21.01 5.80 -16.26
N LYS A 135 22.33 5.95 -16.46
CA LYS A 135 23.05 5.33 -17.60
C LYS A 135 22.92 3.81 -17.62
N SER A 136 22.77 3.19 -16.44
CA SER A 136 22.60 1.74 -16.33
C SER A 136 21.27 1.24 -16.89
N TRP A 137 20.30 2.13 -17.14
CA TRP A 137 18.97 1.77 -17.67
C TRP A 137 19.04 1.32 -19.13
N GLU A 138 20.08 1.72 -19.87
CA GLU A 138 20.36 1.27 -21.25
C GLU A 138 20.66 -0.23 -21.35
N LYS A 139 20.89 -0.92 -20.21
CA LYS A 139 21.01 -2.38 -20.16
C LYS A 139 19.71 -3.12 -20.52
N CYS A 140 18.58 -2.42 -20.49
CA CYS A 140 17.26 -2.95 -20.86
C CYS A 140 16.81 -2.36 -22.21
N ASN A 141 16.78 -3.18 -23.26
CA ASN A 141 16.37 -2.78 -24.60
C ASN A 141 14.86 -2.91 -24.81
N GLU A 142 14.27 -4.02 -24.36
CA GLU A 142 12.83 -4.30 -24.45
C GLU A 142 12.34 -4.81 -23.09
N PRO A 143 11.22 -4.32 -22.55
CA PRO A 143 10.36 -3.24 -23.05
C PRO A 143 11.02 -1.85 -22.99
N LYS A 144 10.60 -0.93 -23.88
CA LYS A 144 11.10 0.46 -23.86
C LYS A 144 10.72 1.14 -22.55
N ASN A 145 11.67 1.88 -21.95
CA ASN A 145 11.48 2.62 -20.70
C ASN A 145 10.97 1.77 -19.52
N VAL A 146 11.16 0.44 -19.55
CA VAL A 146 10.67 -0.48 -18.50
C VAL A 146 11.24 -0.15 -17.12
N VAL A 147 12.49 0.31 -17.07
CA VAL A 147 13.18 0.68 -15.82
C VAL A 147 12.51 1.89 -15.19
N GLN A 148 12.32 2.96 -15.96
CA GLN A 148 11.61 4.16 -15.50
C GLN A 148 10.20 3.83 -15.01
N PHE A 149 9.47 3.01 -15.77
CA PHE A 149 8.11 2.59 -15.44
C PHE A 149 8.05 1.81 -14.13
N ASN A 150 8.92 0.80 -13.95
CA ASN A 150 8.98 0.01 -12.72
C ASN A 150 9.40 0.86 -11.52
N VAL A 151 10.45 1.68 -11.67
CA VAL A 151 10.94 2.56 -10.61
C VAL A 151 9.85 3.54 -10.17
N ALA A 152 9.16 4.17 -11.12
CA ALA A 152 8.08 5.11 -10.79
C ALA A 152 6.95 4.42 -10.02
N LEU A 153 6.40 3.32 -10.55
CA LEU A 153 5.25 2.64 -9.94
C LEU A 153 5.58 2.01 -8.58
N PHE A 154 6.73 1.33 -8.45
CA PHE A 154 7.14 0.76 -7.17
C PHE A 154 7.47 1.85 -6.14
N SER A 155 8.06 2.98 -6.55
CA SER A 155 8.28 4.11 -5.63
C SER A 155 6.96 4.75 -5.18
N THR A 156 5.98 4.88 -6.07
CA THR A 156 4.63 5.35 -5.70
C THR A 156 3.96 4.39 -4.73
N LEU A 157 4.02 3.07 -4.98
CA LEU A 157 3.51 2.05 -4.06
C LEU A 157 4.21 2.13 -2.70
N LEU A 158 5.52 2.34 -2.68
CA LEU A 158 6.31 2.47 -1.46
C LEU A 158 5.85 3.69 -0.63
N ALA A 159 5.70 4.84 -1.27
CA ALA A 159 5.25 6.06 -0.61
C ALA A 159 3.80 5.93 -0.10
N ALA A 160 2.90 5.41 -0.93
CA ALA A 160 1.50 5.22 -0.58
C ALA A 160 1.33 4.24 0.60
N SER A 161 1.98 3.07 0.53
CA SER A 161 1.95 2.07 1.60
C SER A 161 2.58 2.58 2.90
N SER A 162 3.66 3.36 2.83
CA SER A 162 4.25 4.01 4.01
C SER A 162 3.25 4.95 4.69
N LEU A 163 2.52 5.76 3.90
CA LEU A 163 1.48 6.63 4.45
C LEU A 163 0.30 5.83 5.03
N GLN A 164 -0.10 4.73 4.39
CA GLN A 164 -1.11 3.81 4.95
C GLN A 164 -0.68 3.24 6.30
N VAL A 165 0.58 2.80 6.45
CA VAL A 165 1.12 2.32 7.73
C VAL A 165 1.01 3.39 8.81
N LEU A 166 1.43 4.63 8.51
CA LEU A 166 1.35 5.74 9.46
C LEU A 166 -0.10 6.06 9.87
N LEU A 167 -1.03 6.10 8.92
CA LEU A 167 -2.44 6.37 9.17
C LEU A 167 -3.10 5.25 10.00
N CYS A 168 -2.83 3.98 9.68
CA CYS A 168 -3.34 2.85 10.45
C CYS A 168 -2.74 2.80 11.86
N ALA A 169 -1.44 3.10 12.02
CA ALA A 169 -0.80 3.20 13.33
C ALA A 169 -1.41 4.33 14.18
N ALA A 170 -1.66 5.50 13.58
CA ALA A 170 -2.35 6.60 14.24
C ALA A 170 -3.76 6.17 14.70
N GLN A 171 -4.49 5.40 13.89
CA GLN A 171 -5.80 4.86 14.28
C GLN A 171 -5.70 3.87 15.45
N VAL A 172 -4.69 3.00 15.48
CA VAL A 172 -4.45 2.10 16.61
C VAL A 172 -4.23 2.89 17.90
N ILE A 173 -3.38 3.93 17.86
CA ILE A 173 -3.12 4.80 19.01
C ILE A 173 -4.39 5.52 19.44
N ASN A 174 -5.13 6.11 18.49
CA ASN A 174 -6.40 6.79 18.77
C ASN A 174 -7.43 5.85 19.40
N GLY A 175 -7.53 4.62 18.89
CA GLY A 175 -8.38 3.58 19.45
C GLY A 175 -7.97 3.22 20.89
N LEU A 176 -6.68 3.03 21.15
CA LEU A 176 -6.19 2.72 22.50
C LEU A 176 -6.46 3.86 23.49
N VAL A 177 -6.19 5.11 23.09
CA VAL A 177 -6.44 6.29 23.93
C VAL A 177 -7.92 6.43 24.26
N GLY A 178 -8.82 6.26 23.29
CA GLY A 178 -10.25 6.33 23.59
C GLY A 178 -10.76 5.15 24.41
N CYS A 179 -10.15 3.96 24.31
CA CYS A 179 -10.46 2.81 25.17
C CYS A 179 -10.04 3.03 26.64
N LEU A 180 -8.89 3.68 26.88
CA LEU A 180 -8.34 3.88 28.23
C LEU A 180 -8.81 5.17 28.91
N PHE A 181 -9.01 6.25 28.14
CA PHE A 181 -9.26 7.60 28.65
C PHE A 181 -10.59 8.22 28.16
N GLY A 182 -11.43 7.46 27.46
CA GLY A 182 -12.74 7.93 27.00
C GLY A 182 -13.72 8.15 28.15
N THR A 183 -13.90 9.39 28.60
CA THR A 183 -14.94 9.76 29.56
C THR A 183 -16.30 9.83 28.88
N CYS A 184 -17.15 8.84 29.14
CA CYS A 184 -18.56 8.91 28.74
C CYS A 184 -19.36 9.74 29.74
N ASN A 185 -19.60 11.00 29.42
CA ASN A 185 -20.73 11.70 30.01
C ASN A 185 -22.01 11.12 29.37
N LYS A 186 -22.66 10.21 30.08
CA LYS A 186 -24.06 9.87 29.81
C LYS A 186 -24.85 11.17 29.96
N LYS A 187 -25.26 11.81 28.86
CA LYS A 187 -26.46 12.63 28.93
C LYS A 187 -27.60 11.65 29.13
N GLU A 188 -28.05 11.52 30.38
CA GLU A 188 -29.37 10.98 30.69
C GLU A 188 -30.37 11.76 29.84
N ILE A 189 -31.08 11.04 28.98
CA ILE A 189 -32.27 11.57 28.34
C ILE A 189 -33.33 11.53 29.45
N ALA A 190 -33.58 12.69 30.05
CA ALA A 190 -34.79 12.97 30.83
C ALA A 190 -35.94 13.29 29.87
#